data_AF-A0A847WE10-F1
#
_entry.id   AF-A0A847WE10-F1
#
_cell.length_a   1.000
_cell.length_b   1.000
_cell.length_c   1.000
_cell.angle_alpha   90.00
_cell.angle_beta   90.00
_cell.angle_gamma   90.00
#
_symmetry.space_group_name_H-M   'P 1'
#
loop_
_entity.id
_entity.type
_entity.pdbx_description
1 polymer ?
#
loop_
_entity_poly.entity_id
_entity_poly.type
_entity_poly.pdbx_seq_one_letter_code
_entity_poly.pdbx_strand_id
1 'polypeptide(L)'
;MKKQRKWHVLQGMALLILTMVVVTGCKMQAAFKYVDDVFGEVKTVQDERSKDKEEDQETNQNTDVDTGTDIKPSTGQDQDTETIEKVPPEEKINVGSEGEELVIDNPDDIVAWVNKERNLPKDYVPEDLVVPNVRFSFDGENEKRYLRKVAAEALEALFNQAKQEGLDLVAVSGYRSYQRQESIFNWNVEKKGFEEANKVSAKPGQSEHQLGLAMDVSCHEVGYALTDEFENTKEGQWLKDHAHEYGFIIRYPKDKVEITKYVYEPWHIRYVGVDVATIVYEQQLTLEEYFALP
;
A
#
# COMPACT_ATOMS: atom_id res chain seq x y z
N MET A 1 -52.02 1.50 52.34
CA MET A 1 -51.90 0.58 51.19
C MET A 1 -51.25 1.30 50.02
N LYS A 2 -50.30 0.61 49.37
CA LYS A 2 -49.69 0.88 48.04
C LYS A 2 -48.67 2.04 47.94
N LYS A 3 -47.46 1.75 48.44
CA LYS A 3 -46.19 2.34 48.01
C LYS A 3 -45.39 1.28 47.25
N GLN A 4 -45.85 0.89 46.06
CA GLN A 4 -45.13 -0.02 45.16
C GLN A 4 -45.57 0.22 43.71
N ARG A 5 -44.89 1.15 43.02
CA ARG A 5 -44.92 1.30 41.55
C ARG A 5 -43.72 2.15 41.11
N LYS A 6 -42.49 1.71 41.42
CA LYS A 6 -41.24 2.26 40.87
C LYS A 6 -40.13 1.21 40.75
N TRP A 7 -40.46 -0.05 40.44
CA TRP A 7 -39.50 -1.17 40.43
C TRP A 7 -39.61 -2.10 39.20
N HIS A 8 -40.07 -1.60 38.04
CA HIS A 8 -40.07 -2.39 36.80
C HIS A 8 -39.46 -1.68 35.58
N VAL A 9 -38.81 -0.53 35.75
CA VAL A 9 -38.12 0.16 34.62
C VAL A 9 -36.58 0.00 34.71
N LEU A 10 -36.03 -0.52 35.81
CA LEU A 10 -34.58 -0.72 35.98
C LEU A 10 -34.08 -2.16 35.77
N GLN A 11 -34.94 -3.14 35.53
CA GLN A 11 -34.50 -4.51 35.17
C GLN A 11 -34.46 -4.79 33.66
N GLY A 12 -34.97 -3.88 32.82
CA GLY A 12 -34.94 -4.00 31.35
C GLY A 12 -33.69 -3.42 30.68
N MET A 13 -32.89 -2.59 31.38
CA MET A 13 -31.72 -1.92 30.80
C MET A 13 -30.37 -2.57 31.16
N ALA A 14 -30.33 -3.53 32.09
CA ALA A 14 -29.11 -4.25 32.44
C ALA A 14 -28.83 -5.45 31.50
N LEU A 15 -29.83 -5.92 30.74
CA LEU A 15 -29.66 -7.08 29.85
C LEU A 15 -29.28 -6.71 28.40
N LEU A 16 -29.42 -5.43 28.02
CA LEU A 16 -29.08 -4.93 26.69
C LEU A 16 -27.63 -4.42 26.57
N ILE A 17 -26.94 -4.22 27.70
CA ILE A 17 -25.51 -3.88 27.72
C ILE A 17 -24.64 -5.15 27.83
N LEU A 18 -25.18 -6.28 28.29
CA LEU A 18 -24.43 -7.54 28.38
C LEU A 18 -24.38 -8.32 27.05
N THR A 19 -25.28 -8.04 26.10
CA THR A 19 -25.28 -8.69 24.77
C THR A 19 -24.42 -7.96 23.73
N MET A 20 -24.02 -6.70 23.98
CA MET A 20 -23.08 -5.97 23.12
C MET A 20 -21.59 -6.28 23.39
N VAL A 21 -21.27 -7.18 24.32
CA VAL A 21 -19.89 -7.60 24.61
C VAL A 21 -19.52 -8.93 23.93
N VAL A 22 -20.48 -9.65 23.33
CA VAL A 22 -20.21 -11.00 22.79
C VAL A 22 -19.76 -10.98 21.32
N VAL A 23 -19.92 -9.87 20.58
CA VAL A 23 -19.51 -9.79 19.16
C VAL A 23 -18.08 -9.24 18.97
N THR A 24 -17.45 -8.71 20.02
CA THR A 24 -16.06 -8.20 19.96
C THR A 24 -15.00 -9.23 20.36
N GLY A 25 -15.39 -10.40 20.85
CA GLY A 25 -14.47 -11.41 21.39
C GLY A 25 -13.46 -11.92 20.37
N CYS A 26 -13.89 -12.19 19.13
CA CYS A 26 -13.03 -12.77 18.10
C CYS A 26 -11.96 -11.78 17.60
N LYS A 27 -12.34 -10.51 17.39
CA LYS A 27 -11.41 -9.44 16.97
C LYS A 27 -10.44 -9.06 18.08
N MET A 28 -10.91 -8.99 19.32
CA MET A 28 -10.08 -8.71 20.48
C MET A 28 -9.09 -9.85 20.72
N GLN A 29 -9.50 -11.11 20.54
CA GLN A 29 -8.62 -12.26 20.71
C GLN A 29 -7.52 -12.35 19.62
N ALA A 30 -7.83 -11.98 18.37
CA ALA A 30 -6.82 -11.85 17.32
C ALA A 30 -5.84 -10.69 17.58
N ALA A 31 -6.34 -9.55 18.10
CA ALA A 31 -5.49 -8.43 18.50
C ALA A 31 -4.58 -8.80 19.70
N PHE A 32 -5.12 -9.47 20.70
CA PHE A 32 -4.35 -9.97 21.85
C PHE A 32 -3.32 -11.02 21.43
N LYS A 33 -3.68 -11.96 20.55
CA LYS A 33 -2.74 -12.95 20.01
C LYS A 33 -1.62 -12.31 19.22
N TYR A 34 -1.92 -11.33 18.34
CA TYR A 34 -0.89 -10.61 17.60
C TYR A 34 0.06 -9.85 18.54
N VAL A 35 -0.48 -9.15 19.54
CA VAL A 35 0.34 -8.42 20.52
C VAL A 35 1.21 -9.38 21.35
N ASP A 36 0.68 -10.54 21.74
CA ASP A 36 1.43 -11.54 22.52
C ASP A 36 2.50 -12.24 21.67
N ASP A 37 2.19 -12.63 20.43
CA ASP A 37 3.14 -13.24 19.48
C ASP A 37 4.30 -12.27 19.13
N VAL A 38 4.04 -10.96 19.07
CA VAL A 38 5.05 -9.94 18.70
C VAL A 38 5.85 -9.43 19.90
N PHE A 39 5.19 -9.16 21.03
CA PHE A 39 5.81 -8.47 22.17
C PHE A 39 6.00 -9.36 23.41
N GLY A 40 5.53 -10.61 23.39
CA GLY A 40 5.54 -11.53 24.52
C GLY A 40 6.93 -11.97 24.97
N GLU A 41 7.95 -11.89 24.12
CA GLU A 41 9.30 -12.38 24.43
C GLU A 41 10.29 -11.34 25.00
N VAL A 42 9.96 -10.04 25.04
CA VAL A 42 10.91 -9.04 25.59
C VAL A 42 10.73 -8.86 27.09
N LYS A 43 11.28 -9.80 27.87
CA LYS A 43 11.73 -9.53 29.25
C LYS A 43 13.15 -10.04 29.45
N THR A 44 13.99 -9.13 29.93
CA THR A 44 15.45 -9.24 30.21
C THR A 44 16.28 -9.10 28.92
N VAL A 45 17.06 -8.03 28.70
CA VAL A 45 18.37 -7.77 29.32
C VAL A 45 18.65 -6.26 29.45
N GLN A 46 19.36 -5.91 30.52
CA GLN A 46 19.84 -4.57 30.89
C GLN A 46 20.95 -4.05 29.97
N ASP A 47 20.86 -2.76 29.66
CA ASP A 47 21.90 -1.71 29.70
C ASP A 47 23.37 -2.17 29.76
N GLU A 48 24.11 -2.01 28.66
CA GLU A 48 25.48 -1.45 28.68
C GLU A 48 25.78 -0.71 27.36
N ARG A 49 26.38 0.48 27.52
CA ARG A 49 26.70 1.48 26.49
C ARG A 49 28.22 1.69 26.45
N SER A 50 28.86 1.57 25.29
CA SER A 50 30.12 2.27 24.93
C SER A 50 30.41 2.04 23.43
N LYS A 51 30.40 3.10 22.61
CA LYS A 51 31.55 3.92 22.14
C LYS A 51 32.56 3.12 21.31
N ASP A 52 32.67 3.45 20.02
CA ASP A 52 33.86 4.13 19.49
C ASP A 52 33.60 4.76 18.10
N LYS A 53 34.17 5.97 17.93
CA LYS A 53 34.50 6.66 16.67
C LYS A 53 35.87 6.11 16.20
N GLU A 54 36.40 6.24 14.98
CA GLU A 54 36.74 7.38 14.12
C GLU A 54 37.59 6.73 12.98
N GLU A 55 37.38 7.01 11.69
CA GLU A 55 38.17 7.89 10.80
C GLU A 55 39.06 7.16 9.76
N ASP A 56 39.41 7.95 8.73
CA ASP A 56 40.36 7.79 7.60
C ASP A 56 39.87 7.08 6.32
N GLN A 57 39.63 7.76 5.19
CA GLN A 57 40.43 8.67 4.32
C GLN A 57 41.28 7.98 3.23
N GLU A 58 40.93 8.35 1.98
CA GLU A 58 41.74 8.60 0.78
C GLU A 58 42.72 7.56 0.20
N THR A 59 42.54 7.26 -1.09
CA THR A 59 43.44 7.58 -2.25
C THR A 59 43.01 6.70 -3.45
N ASN A 60 42.44 7.22 -4.54
CA ASN A 60 43.03 7.96 -5.68
C ASN A 60 44.10 7.16 -6.45
N GLN A 61 43.79 6.67 -7.66
CA GLN A 61 44.51 7.03 -8.92
C GLN A 61 44.01 6.28 -10.18
N ASN A 62 44.00 7.06 -11.26
CA ASN A 62 43.63 6.81 -12.66
C ASN A 62 44.39 5.67 -13.36
N THR A 63 43.84 5.18 -14.48
CA THR A 63 44.49 5.29 -15.82
C THR A 63 43.52 4.98 -16.97
N ASP A 64 43.72 5.71 -18.06
CA ASP A 64 42.94 5.88 -19.28
C ASP A 64 43.06 4.75 -20.34
N VAL A 65 42.37 4.99 -21.47
CA VAL A 65 42.57 4.56 -22.88
C VAL A 65 41.46 3.60 -23.37
N ASP A 66 40.38 4.09 -24.00
CA ASP A 66 40.19 4.56 -25.40
C ASP A 66 40.22 3.46 -26.47
N THR A 67 39.08 3.23 -27.15
CA THR A 67 38.90 3.38 -28.62
C THR A 67 37.52 2.88 -29.09
N GLY A 68 36.91 3.63 -30.03
CA GLY A 68 35.61 3.38 -30.70
C GLY A 68 35.55 2.09 -31.55
N THR A 69 34.47 1.76 -32.27
CA THR A 69 33.62 2.60 -33.13
C THR A 69 32.30 1.86 -33.48
N ASP A 70 31.31 2.65 -33.88
CA ASP A 70 29.96 2.38 -34.40
C ASP A 70 29.79 1.24 -35.45
N ILE A 71 28.56 0.68 -35.53
CA ILE A 71 27.61 0.84 -36.67
C ILE A 71 26.23 0.21 -36.34
N LYS A 72 25.19 0.90 -36.82
CA LYS A 72 23.74 0.86 -36.59
C LYS A 72 23.00 -0.11 -37.59
N PRO A 73 21.68 0.02 -37.84
CA PRO A 73 20.52 -0.73 -37.32
C PRO A 73 19.89 -1.75 -38.31
N SER A 74 18.87 -2.48 -37.87
CA SER A 74 17.86 -3.07 -38.78
C SER A 74 16.44 -2.90 -38.23
N THR A 75 15.56 -2.47 -39.14
CA THR A 75 14.12 -2.18 -39.05
C THR A 75 13.26 -3.29 -39.69
N GLY A 76 11.97 -3.35 -39.31
CA GLY A 76 10.85 -4.01 -40.02
C GLY A 76 9.82 -4.58 -39.01
N GLN A 77 8.66 -3.94 -38.75
CA GLN A 77 7.34 -4.04 -39.44
C GLN A 77 6.80 -5.49 -39.47
N ASP A 78 5.53 -5.82 -39.21
CA ASP A 78 4.26 -5.11 -39.02
C ASP A 78 3.23 -6.11 -38.44
N GLN A 79 2.20 -5.57 -37.77
CA GLN A 79 0.80 -6.05 -37.62
C GLN A 79 0.48 -7.44 -37.03
N ASP A 80 -0.30 -7.43 -35.94
CA ASP A 80 -1.67 -7.99 -35.95
C ASP A 80 -2.49 -7.43 -34.77
N THR A 81 -3.65 -6.86 -35.11
CA THR A 81 -4.71 -6.40 -34.22
C THR A 81 -5.64 -7.56 -33.89
N GLU A 82 -5.67 -8.00 -32.64
CA GLU A 82 -6.79 -8.78 -32.08
C GLU A 82 -7.35 -8.04 -30.86
N THR A 83 -8.57 -7.55 -31.02
CA THR A 83 -9.47 -7.14 -29.94
C THR A 83 -9.79 -8.36 -29.07
N ILE A 84 -9.12 -8.47 -27.91
CA ILE A 84 -9.45 -9.45 -26.88
C ILE A 84 -10.38 -8.76 -25.87
N GLU A 85 -11.66 -9.10 -25.95
CA GLU A 85 -12.67 -8.81 -24.93
C GLU A 85 -12.29 -9.62 -23.67
N LYS A 86 -11.53 -8.99 -22.75
CA LYS A 86 -11.11 -9.63 -21.49
C LYS A 86 -12.26 -9.59 -20.49
N VAL A 87 -12.98 -10.71 -20.40
CA VAL A 87 -13.72 -11.07 -19.19
C VAL A 87 -12.69 -11.20 -18.04
N PRO A 88 -12.91 -10.58 -16.86
CA PRO A 88 -11.99 -10.70 -15.74
C PRO A 88 -11.83 -12.17 -15.32
N PRO A 89 -10.60 -12.64 -15.02
CA PRO A 89 -10.41 -13.99 -14.54
C PRO A 89 -11.03 -14.14 -13.14
N GLU A 90 -11.91 -15.12 -12.99
CA GLU A 90 -12.45 -15.52 -11.68
C GLU A 90 -11.31 -16.00 -10.78
N GLU A 91 -10.96 -15.17 -9.79
CA GLU A 91 -10.00 -15.50 -8.74
C GLU A 91 -10.57 -16.68 -7.93
N LYS A 92 -9.88 -17.83 -7.97
CA LYS A 92 -10.25 -18.96 -7.10
C LYS A 92 -9.87 -18.59 -5.69
N ILE A 93 -10.87 -18.44 -4.83
CA ILE A 93 -10.69 -18.06 -3.43
C ILE A 93 -10.52 -19.34 -2.60
N ASN A 94 -9.36 -19.52 -1.98
CA ASN A 94 -9.16 -20.57 -0.98
C ASN A 94 -9.80 -20.12 0.35
N VAL A 95 -11.06 -20.46 0.55
CA VAL A 95 -11.79 -20.13 1.79
C VAL A 95 -11.26 -21.02 2.91
N GLY A 96 -10.33 -20.48 3.70
CA GLY A 96 -9.90 -21.05 4.97
C GLY A 96 -11.06 -21.20 5.95
N SER A 97 -10.98 -22.18 6.83
CA SER A 97 -12.01 -22.43 7.85
C SER A 97 -12.09 -21.27 8.85
N GLU A 98 -13.26 -21.03 9.47
CA GLU A 98 -13.52 -19.88 10.35
C GLU A 98 -12.35 -19.60 11.33
N GLY A 99 -11.63 -18.49 11.09
CA GLY A 99 -10.50 -18.04 11.90
C GLY A 99 -9.14 -18.04 11.20
N GLU A 100 -9.03 -18.60 10.00
CA GLU A 100 -7.82 -18.51 9.18
C GLU A 100 -7.82 -17.23 8.34
N GLU A 101 -6.72 -16.48 8.43
CA GLU A 101 -6.47 -15.31 7.58
C GLU A 101 -6.45 -15.74 6.10
N LEU A 102 -7.32 -15.16 5.28
CA LEU A 102 -7.36 -15.48 3.85
C LEU A 102 -6.05 -15.02 3.21
N VAL A 103 -5.36 -15.93 2.54
CA VAL A 103 -4.16 -15.65 1.74
C VAL A 103 -4.53 -15.76 0.27
N ILE A 104 -4.17 -14.77 -0.54
CA ILE A 104 -4.50 -14.77 -1.97
C ILE A 104 -3.65 -15.80 -2.73
N ASP A 105 -4.25 -16.46 -3.71
CA ASP A 105 -3.60 -17.55 -4.45
C ASP A 105 -2.71 -17.07 -5.60
N ASN A 106 -2.97 -15.88 -6.17
CA ASN A 106 -2.24 -15.34 -7.32
C ASN A 106 -1.71 -13.92 -7.05
N PRO A 107 -0.67 -13.77 -6.22
CA PRO A 107 -0.13 -12.45 -5.87
C PRO A 107 0.57 -11.74 -7.05
N ASP A 108 0.90 -12.46 -8.14
CA ASP A 108 1.51 -11.88 -9.34
C ASP A 108 0.51 -11.21 -10.29
N ASP A 109 -0.80 -11.37 -10.06
CA ASP A 109 -1.81 -10.65 -10.81
C ASP A 109 -1.68 -9.15 -10.60
N ILE A 110 -1.68 -8.37 -11.67
CA ILE A 110 -1.62 -6.90 -11.58
C ILE A 110 -2.87 -6.33 -10.89
N VAL A 111 -3.99 -7.05 -10.94
CA VAL A 111 -5.21 -6.67 -10.22
C VAL A 111 -5.36 -7.37 -8.86
N ALA A 112 -4.34 -8.07 -8.36
CA ALA A 112 -4.40 -8.79 -7.08
C ALA A 112 -5.03 -7.94 -5.95
N TRP A 113 -6.06 -8.49 -5.29
CA TRP A 113 -6.86 -7.78 -4.31
C TRP A 113 -6.37 -8.05 -2.89
N VAL A 114 -5.54 -7.14 -2.38
CA VAL A 114 -4.96 -7.20 -1.03
C VAL A 114 -5.61 -6.12 -0.17
N ASN A 115 -6.10 -6.51 1.01
CA ASN A 115 -6.72 -5.57 1.96
C ASN A 115 -6.71 -6.17 3.39
N LYS A 116 -7.54 -5.62 4.30
CA LYS A 116 -7.61 -6.08 5.69
C LYS A 116 -8.16 -7.50 5.87
N GLU A 117 -8.79 -8.03 4.84
CA GLU A 117 -9.44 -9.34 4.83
C GLU A 117 -8.70 -10.34 3.93
N ARG A 118 -7.79 -9.87 3.06
CA ARG A 118 -7.06 -10.67 2.07
C ARG A 118 -5.57 -10.38 2.14
N ASN A 119 -4.79 -11.36 2.56
CA ASN A 119 -3.37 -11.24 2.83
C ASN A 119 -2.52 -11.80 1.68
N LEU A 120 -1.31 -11.29 1.56
CA LEU A 120 -0.24 -11.87 0.77
C LEU A 120 0.48 -12.97 1.55
N PRO A 121 1.07 -13.96 0.84
CA PRO A 121 2.05 -14.85 1.44
C PRO A 121 3.18 -14.06 2.09
N LYS A 122 3.67 -14.53 3.25
CA LYS A 122 4.70 -13.81 4.03
C LYS A 122 6.03 -13.70 3.30
N ASP A 123 6.32 -14.68 2.45
CA ASP A 123 7.51 -14.82 1.64
C ASP A 123 7.35 -14.27 0.21
N TYR A 124 6.19 -13.72 -0.13
CA TYR A 124 5.98 -13.14 -1.45
C TYR A 124 6.85 -11.91 -1.67
N VAL A 125 7.67 -11.97 -2.71
CA VAL A 125 8.48 -10.90 -3.26
C VAL A 125 8.37 -10.96 -4.78
N PRO A 126 7.93 -9.88 -5.47
CA PRO A 126 7.86 -9.90 -6.93
C PRO A 126 9.25 -10.10 -7.56
N GLU A 127 9.32 -10.94 -8.60
CA GLU A 127 10.59 -11.25 -9.28
C GLU A 127 11.06 -10.12 -10.22
N ASP A 128 10.16 -9.21 -10.60
CA ASP A 128 10.37 -8.17 -11.61
C ASP A 128 10.51 -6.76 -11.03
N LEU A 129 11.00 -6.64 -9.79
CA LEU A 129 11.24 -5.36 -9.14
C LEU A 129 12.38 -4.57 -9.82
N VAL A 130 12.10 -3.33 -10.19
CA VAL A 130 13.05 -2.37 -10.77
C VAL A 130 12.89 -1.00 -10.13
N VAL A 131 13.92 -0.15 -10.23
CA VAL A 131 13.82 1.26 -9.83
C VAL A 131 13.33 2.08 -11.02
N PRO A 132 12.15 2.71 -10.97
CA PRO A 132 11.69 3.59 -12.03
C PRO A 132 12.59 4.83 -12.15
N ASN A 133 12.77 5.30 -13.38
CA ASN A 133 13.52 6.50 -13.71
C ASN A 133 12.70 7.77 -13.45
N VAL A 134 12.34 7.99 -12.19
CA VAL A 134 11.62 9.17 -11.71
C VAL A 134 12.37 9.84 -10.55
N ARG A 135 11.99 11.09 -10.24
CA ARG A 135 12.54 11.80 -9.08
C ARG A 135 11.97 11.19 -7.80
N PHE A 136 12.86 10.89 -6.84
CA PHE A 136 12.47 10.49 -5.48
C PHE A 136 12.63 11.66 -4.51
N SER A 137 11.89 11.63 -3.40
CA SER A 137 12.03 12.60 -2.30
C SER A 137 13.29 12.41 -1.45
N PHE A 138 14.13 11.44 -1.79
CA PHE A 138 15.33 11.03 -1.05
C PHE A 138 16.37 10.42 -2.00
N ASP A 139 17.62 10.43 -1.57
CA ASP A 139 18.75 9.81 -2.27
C ASP A 139 19.15 8.47 -1.62
N GLY A 140 20.01 7.72 -2.31
CA GLY A 140 20.55 6.44 -1.83
C GLY A 140 19.69 5.22 -2.16
N GLU A 141 20.21 4.04 -1.85
CA GLU A 141 19.54 2.77 -2.08
C GLU A 141 18.54 2.45 -0.97
N ASN A 142 17.31 2.08 -1.34
CA ASN A 142 16.27 1.70 -0.40
C ASN A 142 15.23 0.81 -1.09
N GLU A 143 14.67 -0.18 -0.40
CA GLU A 143 13.61 -1.06 -0.94
C GLU A 143 12.40 -0.27 -1.46
N LYS A 144 12.10 0.88 -0.83
CA LYS A 144 10.99 1.76 -1.21
C LYS A 144 11.19 2.50 -2.53
N ARG A 145 12.33 2.29 -3.22
CA ARG A 145 12.55 2.78 -4.58
C ARG A 145 11.97 1.84 -5.64
N TYR A 146 11.69 0.59 -5.29
CA TYR A 146 11.37 -0.42 -6.28
C TYR A 146 9.87 -0.45 -6.59
N LEU A 147 9.53 -0.83 -7.81
CA LEU A 147 8.19 -1.23 -8.25
C LEU A 147 8.34 -2.44 -9.17
N ARG A 148 7.28 -3.23 -9.35
CA ARG A 148 7.22 -4.17 -10.46
C ARG A 148 7.38 -3.42 -11.77
N LYS A 149 8.09 -4.03 -12.71
CA LYS A 149 8.51 -3.38 -13.96
C LYS A 149 7.36 -2.67 -14.68
N VAL A 150 6.20 -3.32 -14.80
CA VAL A 150 5.03 -2.74 -15.47
C VAL A 150 4.52 -1.46 -14.79
N ALA A 151 4.51 -1.42 -13.46
CA ALA A 151 4.11 -0.23 -12.71
C ALA A 151 5.21 0.85 -12.74
N ALA A 152 6.48 0.46 -12.77
CA ALA A 152 7.61 1.38 -12.93
C ALA A 152 7.55 2.13 -14.27
N GLU A 153 7.38 1.42 -15.38
CA GLU A 153 7.27 2.01 -16.72
C GLU A 153 6.05 2.93 -16.83
N ALA A 154 4.92 2.53 -16.24
CA ALA A 154 3.72 3.35 -16.17
C ALA A 154 3.93 4.63 -15.33
N LEU A 155 4.63 4.52 -14.19
CA LEU A 155 4.94 5.66 -13.33
C LEU A 155 5.85 6.66 -14.04
N GLU A 156 6.85 6.18 -14.79
CA GLU A 156 7.71 7.02 -15.61
C GLU A 156 6.90 7.81 -16.65
N ALA A 157 5.97 7.15 -17.34
CA ALA A 157 5.09 7.81 -18.32
C ALA A 157 4.21 8.89 -17.65
N LEU A 158 3.58 8.55 -16.52
CA LEU A 158 2.76 9.48 -15.72
C LEU A 158 3.56 10.72 -15.29
N PHE A 159 4.75 10.52 -14.73
CA PHE A 159 5.60 11.61 -14.24
C PHE A 159 6.16 12.46 -15.39
N ASN A 160 6.48 11.83 -16.53
CA ASN A 160 6.91 12.54 -17.73
C ASN A 160 5.80 13.44 -18.27
N GLN A 161 4.54 13.01 -18.25
CA GLN A 161 3.41 13.84 -18.66
C GLN A 161 3.21 15.00 -17.68
N ALA A 162 3.16 14.73 -16.37
CA ALA A 162 3.04 15.78 -15.34
C ALA A 162 4.12 16.86 -15.54
N LYS A 163 5.37 16.43 -15.77
CA LYS A 163 6.50 17.33 -16.01
C LYS A 163 6.33 18.18 -17.28
N GLN A 164 5.78 17.62 -18.36
CA GLN A 164 5.48 18.39 -19.58
C GLN A 164 4.44 19.49 -19.33
N GLU A 165 3.55 19.28 -18.37
CA GLU A 165 2.54 20.24 -17.93
C GLU A 165 3.06 21.18 -16.81
N GLY A 166 4.35 21.10 -16.48
CA GLY A 166 4.99 21.97 -15.50
C GLY A 166 4.74 21.59 -14.05
N LEU A 167 4.36 20.33 -13.79
CA LEU A 167 4.10 19.76 -12.47
C LEU A 167 5.29 18.90 -12.02
N ASP A 168 5.66 18.96 -10.74
CA ASP A 168 6.83 18.24 -10.19
C ASP A 168 6.40 17.23 -9.13
N LEU A 169 5.93 16.07 -9.61
CA LEU A 169 5.68 14.88 -8.79
C LEU A 169 6.99 14.21 -8.38
N VAL A 170 7.02 13.69 -7.15
CA VAL A 170 8.09 12.82 -6.65
C VAL A 170 7.55 11.51 -6.11
N ALA A 171 8.31 10.44 -6.30
CA ALA A 171 8.10 9.16 -5.66
C ALA A 171 8.63 9.19 -4.22
N VAL A 172 7.88 8.62 -3.28
CA VAL A 172 8.22 8.63 -1.85
C VAL A 172 8.42 7.21 -1.31
N SER A 173 7.54 6.27 -1.67
CA SER A 173 7.56 4.91 -1.12
C SER A 173 6.83 3.93 -2.03
N GLY A 174 7.59 3.09 -2.74
CA GLY A 174 7.13 1.98 -3.57
C GLY A 174 7.08 0.66 -2.80
N TYR A 175 7.82 -0.34 -3.27
CA TYR A 175 7.87 -1.68 -2.70
C TYR A 175 8.25 -1.68 -1.21
N ARG A 176 7.61 -2.59 -0.46
CA ARG A 176 7.89 -2.81 0.95
C ARG A 176 7.73 -4.29 1.28
N SER A 177 8.81 -4.90 1.75
CA SER A 177 8.79 -6.30 2.19
C SER A 177 7.83 -6.54 3.36
N TYR A 178 7.40 -7.79 3.52
CA TYR A 178 6.59 -8.24 4.65
C TYR A 178 7.24 -7.87 6.00
N GLN A 179 8.53 -8.14 6.15
CA GLN A 179 9.30 -7.87 7.38
C GLN A 179 9.39 -6.38 7.69
N ARG A 180 9.51 -5.54 6.64
CA ARG A 180 9.47 -4.09 6.81
C ARG A 180 8.10 -3.63 7.26
N GLN A 181 7.02 -4.15 6.66
CA GLN A 181 5.66 -3.81 7.06
C GLN A 181 5.39 -4.23 8.50
N GLU A 182 5.87 -5.40 8.93
CA GLU A 182 5.79 -5.88 10.31
C GLU A 182 6.47 -4.89 11.27
N SER A 183 7.69 -4.47 10.95
CA SER A 183 8.43 -3.49 11.75
C SER A 183 7.68 -2.16 11.88
N ILE A 184 7.09 -1.67 10.78
CA ILE A 184 6.32 -0.42 10.76
C ILE A 184 5.03 -0.56 11.59
N PHE A 185 4.31 -1.67 11.43
CA PHE A 185 3.07 -1.91 12.15
C PHE A 185 3.35 -2.00 13.66
N ASN A 186 4.35 -2.76 14.07
CA ASN A 186 4.72 -2.93 15.47
C ASN A 186 5.12 -1.60 16.11
N TRP A 187 5.93 -0.80 15.42
CA TRP A 187 6.25 0.55 15.88
C TRP A 187 5.00 1.43 16.06
N ASN A 188 4.04 1.37 15.13
CA ASN A 188 2.78 2.11 15.26
C ASN A 188 1.93 1.61 16.45
N VAL A 189 1.88 0.30 16.69
CA VAL A 189 1.19 -0.30 17.84
C VAL A 189 1.79 0.20 19.15
N GLU A 190 3.12 0.21 19.27
CA GLU A 190 3.80 0.75 20.46
C GLU A 190 3.47 2.23 20.71
N LYS A 191 3.33 3.03 19.64
CA LYS A 191 3.11 4.48 19.75
C LYS A 191 1.66 4.88 19.97
N LYS A 192 0.72 4.18 19.34
CA LYS A 192 -0.68 4.61 19.22
C LYS A 192 -1.68 3.59 19.77
N GLY A 193 -1.23 2.38 20.10
CA GLY A 193 -2.10 1.25 20.41
C GLY A 193 -2.62 0.56 19.15
N PHE A 194 -3.05 -0.69 19.31
CA PHE A 194 -3.41 -1.57 18.20
C PHE A 194 -4.55 -1.02 17.33
N GLU A 195 -5.65 -0.59 17.94
CA GLU A 195 -6.83 -0.12 17.20
C GLU A 195 -6.52 1.08 16.31
N GLU A 196 -5.69 2.02 16.79
CA GLU A 196 -5.34 3.21 16.02
C GLU A 196 -4.28 2.89 14.95
N ALA A 197 -3.27 2.07 15.29
CA ALA A 197 -2.29 1.57 14.33
C ALA A 197 -2.97 0.87 13.15
N ASN A 198 -3.97 0.03 13.43
CA ASN A 198 -4.70 -0.74 12.43
C ASN A 198 -5.63 0.10 11.54
N LYS A 199 -5.88 1.38 11.85
CA LYS A 199 -6.62 2.29 10.95
C LYS A 199 -5.72 2.93 9.90
N VAL A 200 -4.51 3.29 10.30
CA VAL A 200 -3.56 4.10 9.50
C VAL A 200 -2.39 3.29 8.95
N SER A 201 -2.34 2.00 9.24
CA SER A 201 -1.27 1.10 8.80
C SER A 201 -1.82 -0.29 8.55
N ALA A 202 -1.45 -0.86 7.41
CA ALA A 202 -1.72 -2.25 7.09
C ALA A 202 -0.96 -3.18 8.05
N LYS A 203 -1.55 -4.32 8.41
CA LYS A 203 -0.77 -5.43 8.99
C LYS A 203 0.21 -5.99 7.95
N PRO A 204 1.28 -6.66 8.37
CA PRO A 204 2.13 -7.37 7.43
C PRO A 204 1.31 -8.42 6.65
N GLY A 205 1.48 -8.46 5.33
CA GLY A 205 0.65 -9.23 4.41
C GLY A 205 -0.59 -8.48 3.89
N GLN A 206 -1.02 -7.38 4.51
CA GLN A 206 -2.20 -6.61 4.10
C GLN A 206 -1.87 -5.32 3.34
N SER A 207 -0.58 -5.08 3.08
CA SER A 207 -0.11 -3.87 2.42
C SER A 207 0.08 -4.09 0.93
N GLU A 208 -0.56 -3.26 0.11
CA GLU A 208 -0.36 -3.30 -1.34
C GLU A 208 1.07 -2.93 -1.77
N HIS A 209 1.86 -2.27 -0.90
CA HIS A 209 3.28 -2.03 -1.18
C HIS A 209 4.08 -3.33 -1.34
N GLN A 210 3.67 -4.43 -0.70
CA GLN A 210 4.35 -5.72 -0.88
C GLN A 210 4.15 -6.29 -2.30
N LEU A 211 3.08 -5.89 -3.01
CA LEU A 211 2.91 -6.23 -4.43
C LEU A 211 3.93 -5.57 -5.35
N GLY A 212 4.61 -4.50 -4.90
CA GLY A 212 5.38 -3.63 -5.79
C GLY A 212 4.52 -2.93 -6.86
N LEU A 213 3.20 -2.85 -6.65
CA LEU A 213 2.25 -2.20 -7.55
C LEU A 213 1.69 -0.89 -6.96
N ALA A 214 2.05 -0.56 -5.72
CA ALA A 214 1.67 0.69 -5.06
C ALA A 214 2.86 1.64 -4.95
N MET A 215 2.61 2.93 -5.20
CA MET A 215 3.57 4.00 -5.00
C MET A 215 2.91 5.13 -4.23
N ASP A 216 3.55 5.57 -3.15
CA ASP A 216 3.23 6.85 -2.53
C ASP A 216 3.94 7.97 -3.29
N VAL A 217 3.22 9.00 -3.69
CA VAL A 217 3.75 10.17 -4.42
C VAL A 217 3.49 11.47 -3.66
N SER A 218 4.25 12.52 -3.97
CA SER A 218 4.07 13.84 -3.35
C SER A 218 4.57 14.93 -4.27
N CYS A 219 4.49 16.19 -3.84
CA CYS A 219 5.17 17.32 -4.49
C CYS A 219 5.92 18.20 -3.47
N HIS A 220 6.66 19.18 -3.99
CA HIS A 220 7.42 20.13 -3.18
C HIS A 220 6.53 21.03 -2.31
N GLU A 221 5.31 21.37 -2.77
CA GLU A 221 4.40 22.30 -2.07
C GLU A 221 4.02 21.82 -0.67
N VAL A 222 3.86 20.50 -0.48
CA VAL A 222 3.61 19.87 0.82
C VAL A 222 4.89 19.33 1.48
N GLY A 223 6.06 19.84 1.09
CA GLY A 223 7.35 19.43 1.67
C GLY A 223 7.66 17.94 1.48
N TYR A 224 7.17 17.34 0.40
CA TYR A 224 7.26 15.90 0.12
C TYR A 224 6.56 14.99 1.14
N ALA A 225 5.65 15.54 1.95
CA ALA A 225 4.90 14.79 2.95
C ALA A 225 3.76 13.98 2.34
N LEU A 226 3.52 12.79 2.91
CA LEU A 226 2.33 11.98 2.64
C LEU A 226 1.20 12.48 3.54
N THR A 227 0.37 13.37 3.01
CA THR A 227 -0.67 14.09 3.74
C THR A 227 -1.87 14.37 2.87
N ASP A 228 -3.05 14.46 3.47
CA ASP A 228 -4.30 14.84 2.79
C ASP A 228 -4.18 16.21 2.11
N GLU A 229 -3.32 17.10 2.61
CA GLU A 229 -3.07 18.41 2.02
C GLU A 229 -2.56 18.33 0.57
N PHE A 230 -1.98 17.19 0.17
CA PHE A 230 -1.58 16.93 -1.21
C PHE A 230 -2.74 17.10 -2.20
N GLU A 231 -3.98 16.78 -1.79
CA GLU A 231 -5.20 16.95 -2.62
C GLU A 231 -5.43 18.41 -3.07
N ASN A 232 -4.87 19.38 -2.33
CA ASN A 232 -5.07 20.81 -2.59
C ASN A 232 -3.99 21.41 -3.50
N THR A 233 -2.93 20.65 -3.79
CA THR A 233 -1.85 21.06 -4.68
C THR A 233 -2.24 20.86 -6.13
N LYS A 234 -1.55 21.54 -7.06
CA LYS A 234 -1.78 21.32 -8.50
C LYS A 234 -1.43 19.89 -8.90
N GLU A 235 -0.34 19.35 -8.36
CA GLU A 235 0.10 17.99 -8.60
C GLU A 235 -0.92 16.95 -8.13
N GLY A 236 -1.48 17.11 -6.93
CA GLY A 236 -2.46 16.18 -6.39
C GLY A 236 -3.80 16.21 -7.15
N GLN A 237 -4.26 17.41 -7.55
CA GLN A 237 -5.46 17.55 -8.38
C GLN A 237 -5.25 16.92 -9.76
N TRP A 238 -4.14 17.22 -10.41
CA TRP A 238 -3.79 16.64 -11.69
C TRP A 238 -3.66 15.11 -11.61
N LEU A 239 -2.99 14.61 -10.57
CA LEU A 239 -2.82 13.16 -10.36
C LEU A 239 -4.18 12.47 -10.21
N LYS A 240 -5.10 13.04 -9.43
CA LYS A 240 -6.45 12.50 -9.26
C LYS A 240 -7.18 12.37 -10.59
N ASP A 241 -7.02 13.34 -11.49
CA ASP A 241 -7.74 13.39 -12.76
C ASP A 241 -7.05 12.55 -13.85
N HIS A 242 -5.73 12.34 -13.80
CA HIS A 242 -4.95 11.72 -14.89
C HIS A 242 -4.29 10.37 -14.55
N ALA A 243 -4.21 9.96 -13.28
CA ALA A 243 -3.55 8.69 -12.90
C ALA A 243 -4.10 7.47 -13.66
N HIS A 244 -5.41 7.45 -13.91
CA HIS A 244 -6.11 6.35 -14.56
C HIS A 244 -5.66 6.11 -16.00
N GLU A 245 -5.28 7.17 -16.72
CA GLU A 245 -4.77 7.11 -18.09
C GLU A 245 -3.48 6.28 -18.19
N TYR A 246 -2.76 6.15 -17.07
CA TYR A 246 -1.51 5.41 -16.95
C TYR A 246 -1.69 4.10 -16.17
N GLY A 247 -2.93 3.70 -15.87
CA GLY A 247 -3.22 2.45 -15.18
C GLY A 247 -3.14 2.53 -13.65
N PHE A 248 -3.11 3.73 -13.07
CA PHE A 248 -3.12 3.95 -11.63
C PHE A 248 -4.48 4.43 -11.13
N ILE A 249 -4.88 3.99 -9.94
CA ILE A 249 -6.04 4.52 -9.23
C ILE A 249 -5.61 5.23 -7.95
N ILE A 250 -6.37 6.24 -7.52
CA ILE A 250 -6.29 6.73 -6.14
C ILE A 250 -6.94 5.66 -5.25
N ARG A 251 -6.13 4.88 -4.53
CA ARG A 251 -6.56 3.61 -3.95
C ARG A 251 -7.54 3.76 -2.78
N TYR A 252 -7.41 4.84 -2.02
CA TYR A 252 -8.19 5.10 -0.80
C TYR A 252 -8.90 6.46 -0.88
N PRO A 253 -10.10 6.53 -1.49
CA PRO A 253 -10.89 7.75 -1.58
C PRO A 253 -11.56 8.17 -0.26
N LYS A 254 -11.82 9.47 -0.12
CA LYS A 254 -12.31 10.11 1.12
C LYS A 254 -13.68 9.63 1.58
N ASP A 255 -14.56 9.33 0.65
CA ASP A 255 -15.93 8.88 0.88
C ASP A 255 -16.07 7.34 0.95
N LYS A 256 -14.95 6.61 0.89
CA LYS A 256 -14.93 5.14 0.76
C LYS A 256 -14.26 4.42 1.93
N VAL A 257 -14.00 5.11 3.05
CA VAL A 257 -13.37 4.54 4.27
C VAL A 257 -14.11 3.31 4.78
N GLU A 258 -15.44 3.31 4.74
CA GLU A 258 -16.25 2.15 5.17
C GLU A 258 -16.09 0.93 4.26
N ILE A 259 -15.62 1.11 3.03
CA ILE A 259 -15.39 0.02 2.07
C ILE A 259 -13.93 -0.44 2.16
N THR A 260 -12.98 0.48 1.96
CA THR A 260 -11.54 0.16 1.93
C THR A 260 -10.97 -0.16 3.30
N LYS A 261 -11.60 0.35 4.37
CA LYS A 261 -11.13 0.35 5.76
C LYS A 261 -9.87 1.19 6.01
N TYR A 262 -9.41 1.95 5.03
CA TYR A 262 -8.31 2.91 5.17
C TYR A 262 -8.85 4.33 5.17
N VAL A 263 -8.15 5.23 5.86
CA VAL A 263 -8.43 6.67 5.79
C VAL A 263 -8.14 7.19 4.37
N TYR A 264 -8.53 8.43 4.10
CA TYR A 264 -8.23 9.06 2.82
C TYR A 264 -6.71 9.16 2.60
N GLU A 265 -6.23 8.75 1.43
CA GLU A 265 -4.81 8.83 1.07
C GLU A 265 -4.65 9.32 -0.38
N PRO A 266 -4.69 10.64 -0.66
CA PRO A 266 -4.55 11.18 -2.01
C PRO A 266 -3.20 10.88 -2.66
N TRP A 267 -2.19 10.55 -1.86
CA TRP A 267 -0.84 10.24 -2.31
C TRP A 267 -0.67 8.79 -2.77
N HIS A 268 -1.55 7.88 -2.34
CA HIS A 268 -1.36 6.45 -2.53
C HIS A 268 -1.99 5.99 -3.84
N ILE A 269 -1.14 5.73 -4.84
CA ILE A 269 -1.57 5.23 -6.14
C ILE A 269 -1.29 3.74 -6.30
N ARG A 270 -2.27 3.00 -6.81
CA ARG A 270 -2.19 1.55 -7.06
C ARG A 270 -2.30 1.27 -8.55
N TYR A 271 -1.31 0.58 -9.11
CA TYR A 271 -1.34 0.11 -10.50
C TYR A 271 -2.26 -1.11 -10.64
N VAL A 272 -3.19 -1.03 -11.60
CA VAL A 272 -4.14 -2.10 -11.95
C VAL A 272 -4.27 -2.30 -13.47
N GLY A 273 -3.45 -1.59 -14.26
CA GLY A 273 -3.57 -1.53 -15.71
C GLY A 273 -4.62 -0.50 -16.17
N VAL A 274 -4.48 -0.03 -17.41
CA VAL A 274 -5.27 1.10 -17.96
C VAL A 274 -6.76 0.80 -17.99
N ASP A 275 -7.16 -0.39 -18.46
CA ASP A 275 -8.57 -0.75 -18.60
C ASP A 275 -9.31 -0.71 -17.25
N VAL A 276 -8.75 -1.34 -16.22
CA VAL A 276 -9.33 -1.38 -14.88
C VAL A 276 -9.30 -0.01 -14.23
N ALA A 277 -8.17 0.71 -14.32
CA ALA A 277 -8.06 2.04 -13.75
C ALA A 277 -9.07 3.02 -14.35
N THR A 278 -9.31 2.92 -15.66
CA THR A 278 -10.32 3.73 -16.37
C THR A 278 -11.72 3.43 -15.86
N ILE A 279 -12.11 2.16 -15.72
CA ILE A 279 -13.42 1.78 -15.16
C ILE A 279 -13.58 2.32 -13.74
N VAL A 280 -12.57 2.12 -12.90
CA VAL A 280 -12.57 2.57 -11.51
C VAL A 280 -12.73 4.10 -11.43
N TYR A 281 -12.02 4.83 -12.29
CA TYR A 281 -12.10 6.29 -12.36
C TYR A 281 -13.45 6.79 -12.87
N GLU A 282 -13.91 6.32 -14.03
CA GLU A 282 -15.15 6.81 -14.64
C GLU A 282 -16.39 6.53 -13.77
N GLN A 283 -16.39 5.39 -13.08
CA GLN A 283 -17.50 4.98 -12.21
C GLN A 283 -17.32 5.37 -10.74
N GLN A 284 -16.21 6.02 -10.39
CA GLN A 284 -15.89 6.44 -9.02
C GLN A 284 -15.95 5.28 -8.02
N LEU A 285 -15.37 4.15 -8.42
CA LEU A 285 -15.33 2.92 -7.63
C LEU A 285 -14.07 2.87 -6.76
N THR A 286 -14.09 1.96 -5.82
CA THR A 286 -12.90 1.35 -5.21
C THR A 286 -12.53 0.07 -5.94
N LEU A 287 -11.33 -0.46 -5.69
CA LEU A 287 -10.96 -1.79 -6.21
C LEU A 287 -11.89 -2.88 -5.64
N GLU A 288 -12.31 -2.76 -4.39
CA GLU A 288 -13.34 -3.60 -3.77
C GLU A 288 -14.66 -3.60 -4.56
N GLU A 289 -15.16 -2.42 -4.93
CA GLU A 289 -16.42 -2.30 -5.68
C GLU A 289 -16.26 -2.78 -7.13
N TYR A 290 -15.08 -2.61 -7.75
CA TYR A 290 -14.79 -3.18 -9.06
C TYR A 290 -14.92 -4.71 -9.07
N PHE A 291 -14.38 -5.39 -8.05
CA PHE A 291 -14.53 -6.84 -7.91
C PHE A 291 -15.95 -7.30 -7.58
N ALA A 292 -16.84 -6.39 -7.20
CA ALA A 292 -18.25 -6.67 -6.93
C ALA A 292 -19.18 -6.39 -8.13
N LEU A 293 -18.63 -5.96 -9.27
CA LEU A 293 -19.41 -5.77 -10.50
C LEU A 293 -19.95 -7.12 -11.04
N PRO A 294 -21.14 -7.11 -11.68
CA PRO A 294 -21.84 -8.32 -12.15
C PRO A 294 -21.24 -8.96 -13.40
#